data_AF-A0A444KG64-F1
#
_entry.id   AF-A0A444KG64-F1
#
_cell.length_a   1.000
_cell.length_b   1.000
_cell.length_c   1.000
_cell.angle_alpha   90.00
_cell.angle_beta   90.00
_cell.angle_gamma   90.00
#
_symmetry.space_group_name_H-M   'P 1'
#
loop_
_entity.id
_entity.type
_entity.pdbx_description
1 polymer ?
#
loop_
_entity_poly.entity_id
_entity_poly.type
_entity_poly.pdbx_seq_one_letter_code
_entity_poly.pdbx_strand_id
1 'polypeptide(L)'
;YYALPGRRPVHFRPLDNVGAPLSELRRHLVIVGAVGQPRDGNPAACFALLDTERREVTMVRVPYDHEETARKIQASGLPGWLGMRLKIGR
;
A
#
# COMPACT_ATOMS: atom_id res chain seq x y z
N TYR A 1 7.52 -0.94 -9.57
CA TYR A 1 8.67 -1.31 -10.42
C TYR A 1 8.38 -0.93 -11.86
N TYR A 2 9.40 -0.57 -12.62
CA TYR A 2 9.27 -0.38 -14.06
C TYR A 2 10.49 -0.92 -14.81
N ALA A 3 10.34 -1.24 -16.10
CA ALA A 3 11.43 -1.61 -16.97
C ALA A 3 11.14 -1.21 -18.42
N LEU A 4 12.17 -0.97 -19.23
CA LEU A 4 12.02 -1.08 -20.69
C LEU A 4 11.78 -2.56 -21.05
N PRO A 5 11.08 -2.86 -22.17
CA PRO A 5 10.93 -4.24 -22.64
C PRO A 5 12.27 -4.99 -22.70
N GLY A 6 12.31 -6.23 -22.19
CA GLY A 6 13.52 -7.06 -22.16
C GLY A 6 14.59 -6.65 -21.13
N ARG A 7 14.37 -5.61 -20.31
CA ARG A 7 15.29 -5.20 -19.25
C ARG A 7 14.83 -5.66 -17.87
N ARG A 8 15.77 -5.72 -16.92
CA ARG A 8 15.46 -6.01 -15.52
C ARG A 8 14.63 -4.86 -14.90
N PRO A 9 13.57 -5.17 -14.13
CA PRO A 9 12.79 -4.14 -13.45
C PRO A 9 13.61 -3.42 -12.38
N VAL A 10 13.43 -2.10 -12.30
CA VAL A 10 13.96 -1.27 -11.22
C VAL A 10 12.87 -0.94 -10.21
N HIS A 11 13.26 -0.88 -8.94
CA HIS A 11 12.35 -0.47 -7.87
C HIS A 11 12.11 1.04 -7.94
N PHE A 12 10.86 1.43 -7.72
CA PHE A 12 10.43 2.82 -7.63
C PHE A 12 9.37 2.90 -6.55
N ARG A 13 9.60 3.76 -5.55
CA ARG A 13 8.64 4.05 -4.48
C ARG A 13 7.97 5.39 -4.80
N PRO A 14 6.72 5.40 -5.28
CA PRO A 14 5.99 6.65 -5.48
C PRO A 14 5.77 7.35 -4.13
N LEU A 15 5.58 8.66 -4.18
CA LEU A 15 5.13 9.41 -3.02
C LEU A 15 3.67 9.03 -2.70
N ASP A 16 3.36 8.87 -1.41
CA ASP A 16 1.99 8.58 -0.99
C ASP A 16 1.06 9.74 -1.39
N ASN A 17 -0.15 9.41 -1.84
CA ASN A 17 -1.21 10.33 -2.26
C ASN A 17 -0.84 11.26 -3.44
N VAL A 18 0.20 10.93 -4.21
CA VAL A 18 0.59 11.66 -5.43
C VAL A 18 0.57 10.72 -6.64
N GLY A 19 0.02 11.20 -7.77
CA GLY A 19 -0.01 10.46 -9.03
C GLY A 19 1.38 10.27 -9.61
N ALA A 20 1.77 9.02 -9.81
CA ALA A 20 3.01 8.65 -10.49
C ALA A 20 2.72 8.28 -11.95
N PRO A 21 3.40 8.88 -12.93
CA PRO A 21 3.13 8.65 -14.35
C PRO A 21 3.56 7.26 -14.81
N LEU A 22 2.70 6.63 -15.61
CA LEU A 22 2.90 5.33 -16.24
C LEU A 22 3.27 5.52 -17.72
N SER A 23 4.55 5.79 -17.98
CA SER A 23 5.07 5.91 -19.35
C SER A 23 4.79 4.67 -20.20
N GLU A 24 4.30 4.86 -21.43
CA GLU A 24 4.04 3.79 -22.40
C GLU A 24 5.30 3.07 -22.88
N LEU A 25 6.45 3.74 -22.82
CA LEU A 25 7.73 3.16 -23.21
C LEU A 25 8.20 2.07 -22.25
N ARG A 26 7.57 1.97 -21.06
CA ARG A 26 7.95 1.08 -19.98
C ARG A 26 6.83 0.10 -19.67
N ARG A 27 7.22 -1.09 -19.21
CA ARG A 27 6.33 -2.03 -18.52
C ARG A 27 6.38 -1.73 -17.03
N HIS A 28 5.22 -1.76 -16.39
CA HIS A 28 5.06 -1.43 -14.97
C HIS A 28 4.52 -2.63 -14.20
N LEU A 29 5.09 -2.87 -13.02
CA LEU A 29 4.56 -3.79 -12.02
C LEU A 29 4.33 -2.99 -10.75
N VAL A 30 3.07 -2.88 -10.35
CA VAL A 30 2.67 -2.15 -9.14
C VAL A 30 2.34 -3.18 -8.06
N ILE A 31 3.02 -3.08 -6.92
CA ILE A 31 2.66 -3.84 -5.72
C ILE A 31 1.75 -2.93 -4.90
N VAL A 32 0.47 -3.27 -4.86
CA VAL A 32 -0.51 -2.53 -4.06
C VAL A 32 -0.28 -2.87 -2.59
N GLY A 33 -0.40 -1.89 -1.71
CA GLY A 33 -0.36 -2.11 -0.26
C GLY A 33 -1.59 -2.89 0.22
N ALA A 34 -1.78 -2.92 1.53
CA ALA A 34 -2.93 -3.60 2.14
C ALA A 34 -3.84 -2.60 2.85
N VAL A 35 -5.16 -2.79 2.72
CA VAL A 35 -6.15 -1.97 3.44
C VAL A 35 -6.19 -2.36 4.92
N GLY A 36 -6.31 -3.66 5.23
CA GLY A 36 -6.60 -4.13 6.59
C GLY A 36 -5.39 -4.44 7.48
N GLN A 37 -4.23 -4.76 6.90
CA GLN A 37 -3.01 -5.01 7.67
C GLN A 37 -1.77 -4.62 6.83
N PRO A 38 -1.46 -3.32 6.70
CA PRO A 38 -0.23 -2.84 6.08
C PRO A 38 1.00 -3.49 6.73
N ARG A 39 2.06 -3.72 5.94
CA ARG A 39 3.30 -4.39 6.38
C ARG A 39 4.57 -3.61 6.06
N ASP A 40 4.44 -2.32 5.82
CA ASP A 40 5.51 -1.46 5.34
C ASP A 40 5.92 -0.37 6.35
N GLY A 41 5.52 -0.53 7.62
CA GLY A 41 5.85 0.40 8.71
C GLY A 41 4.93 1.62 8.82
N ASN A 42 3.92 1.73 7.95
CA ASN A 42 2.89 2.75 8.02
C ASN A 42 1.54 2.09 8.34
N PRO A 43 0.92 2.38 9.50
CA PRO A 43 -0.34 1.76 9.90
C PRO A 43 -1.55 2.21 9.06
N ALA A 44 -1.44 3.29 8.27
CA ALA A 44 -2.52 3.74 7.41
C ALA A 44 -2.86 2.69 6.34
N ALA A 45 -4.16 2.49 6.11
CA ALA A 45 -4.66 1.63 5.06
C ALA A 45 -4.10 2.06 3.70
N CYS A 46 -3.74 1.10 2.86
CA CYS A 46 -3.15 1.37 1.55
C CYS A 46 -3.88 0.66 0.43
N PHE A 47 -4.15 1.40 -0.63
CA PHE A 47 -4.62 0.90 -1.92
C PHE A 47 -4.06 1.77 -3.05
N ALA A 48 -4.36 1.42 -4.29
CA ALA A 48 -3.93 2.19 -5.46
C ALA A 48 -5.14 2.64 -6.29
N LEU A 49 -5.08 3.87 -6.79
CA LEU A 49 -5.95 4.35 -7.86
C LEU A 49 -5.17 4.29 -9.17
N LEU A 50 -5.74 3.65 -10.18
CA LEU A 50 -5.22 3.63 -11.54
C LEU A 50 -6.10 4.53 -12.41
N ASP A 51 -5.53 5.63 -12.89
CA ASP A 51 -6.17 6.50 -13.87
C ASP A 51 -5.66 6.11 -15.26
N THR A 52 -6.52 5.50 -16.07
CA THR A 52 -6.15 5.02 -17.41
C THR A 52 -6.13 6.12 -18.46
N GLU A 53 -6.83 7.23 -18.24
CA GLU A 53 -6.87 8.37 -19.17
C GLU A 53 -5.61 9.23 -18.99
N ARG A 54 -5.29 9.58 -17.74
CA ARG A 54 -4.07 10.32 -17.38
C ARG A 54 -2.84 9.43 -17.34
N ARG A 55 -3.03 8.11 -17.32
CA ARG A 55 -1.96 7.09 -17.23
C ARG A 55 -1.11 7.30 -15.99
N GLU A 56 -1.76 7.37 -14.84
CA GLU A 56 -1.11 7.57 -13.55
C GLU A 56 -1.55 6.49 -12.56
N VAL A 57 -0.67 6.17 -11.61
CA VAL A 57 -1.02 5.38 -10.44
C VAL A 57 -0.74 6.18 -9.18
N THR A 58 -1.74 6.27 -8.29
CA THR A 58 -1.61 6.93 -6.99
C THR A 58 -1.69 5.90 -5.90
N MET A 59 -0.65 5.79 -5.07
CA MET A 59 -0.69 4.97 -3.85
C MET A 59 -1.38 5.77 -2.76
N VAL A 60 -2.62 5.42 -2.44
CA VAL A 60 -3.43 6.17 -1.47
C VAL A 60 -3.18 5.63 -0.06
N ARG A 61 -2.99 6.54 0.89
CA ARG A 61 -2.92 6.26 2.33
C ARG A 61 -4.08 6.92 3.05
N VAL A 62 -4.87 6.10 3.73
CA VAL A 62 -6.01 6.57 4.52
C VAL A 62 -5.77 6.20 5.99
N PRO A 63 -5.56 7.18 6.89
CA PRO A 63 -5.56 6.94 8.32
C PRO A 63 -6.90 6.33 8.77
N TYR A 64 -6.84 5.36 9.66
CA TYR A 64 -8.01 4.78 10.29
C TYR A 64 -7.72 4.47 11.75
N ASP A 65 -8.78 4.22 12.52
CA ASP A 65 -8.70 3.85 13.93
C ASP A 65 -8.24 2.39 14.09
N HIS A 66 -6.93 2.19 13.93
CA HIS A 66 -6.27 0.91 14.12
C HIS A 66 -6.20 0.51 15.61
N GLU A 67 -6.35 1.48 16.53
CA GLU A 67 -6.45 1.23 17.97
C GLU A 67 -7.77 0.53 18.31
N GLU A 68 -8.91 1.06 17.84
CA GLU A 68 -10.20 0.40 18.03
C GLU A 68 -10.26 -0.96 17.33
N THR A 69 -9.63 -1.09 16.17
CA THR A 69 -9.52 -2.38 15.47
C THR A 69 -8.71 -3.39 16.30
N ALA A 70 -7.59 -2.98 16.88
CA ALA A 70 -6.80 -3.82 17.78
C ALA A 70 -7.58 -4.21 19.04
N ARG A 71 -8.37 -3.29 19.61
CA ARG A 71 -9.24 -3.57 20.76
C ARG A 71 -10.31 -4.61 20.43
N LYS A 72 -10.91 -4.54 19.23
CA LYS A 72 -11.88 -5.54 18.73
C LYS A 72 -11.25 -6.92 18.56
N ILE A 73 -10.01 -6.99 18.04
CA ILE A 73 -9.25 -8.25 17.95
C ILE A 73 -9.07 -8.86 19.34
N GLN A 74 -8.63 -8.08 20.32
CA GLN A 74 -8.45 -8.54 21.69
C GLN A 74 -9.78 -9.01 22.32
N ALA A 75 -10.86 -8.23 22.15
CA ALA A 75 -12.19 -8.58 22.65
C ALA A 75 -12.75 -9.86 22.02
N SER A 76 -12.26 -10.24 20.84
CA SER A 76 -12.64 -11.47 20.13
C SER A 76 -11.85 -12.71 20.61
N GLY A 77 -10.98 -12.57 21.62
CA GLY A 77 -10.14 -13.67 22.13
C GLY A 77 -8.99 -14.06 21.20
N LEU A 78 -8.71 -13.26 20.16
CA LEU A 78 -7.60 -13.51 19.25
C LEU A 78 -6.26 -13.12 19.90
N PRO A 79 -5.15 -13.71 19.46
CA PRO A 79 -3.82 -13.37 19.99
C PRO A 79 -3.52 -11.87 19.88
N GLY A 80 -3.15 -11.23 21.00
CA GLY A 80 -2.95 -9.78 21.07
C GLY A 80 -1.89 -9.23 20.12
N TRP A 81 -0.92 -10.06 19.71
CA TRP A 81 0.09 -9.68 18.72
C TRP A 81 -0.53 -9.30 17.36
N LEU A 82 -1.71 -9.83 16.99
CA LEU A 82 -2.42 -9.44 15.77
C LEU A 82 -2.86 -7.97 15.81
N GLY A 83 -3.27 -7.47 16.97
CA GLY A 83 -3.59 -6.05 17.16
C GLY A 83 -2.34 -5.17 17.14
N MET A 84 -1.25 -5.61 17.80
CA MET A 84 0.02 -4.89 17.82
C MET A 84 0.56 -4.61 16.40
N ARG A 85 0.43 -5.61 15.51
CA ARG A 85 0.81 -5.52 14.10
C ARG A 85 0.11 -4.40 13.33
N LEU A 86 -1.16 -4.13 13.64
CA LEU A 86 -1.90 -3.02 13.04
C LEU A 86 -1.32 -1.66 13.43
N LYS A 87 -0.89 -1.50 14.69
CA LYS A 87 -0.35 -0.25 15.22
C LYS A 87 1.00 0.13 14.60
N ILE A 88 1.84 -0.87 14.34
CA ILE A 88 3.18 -0.66 13.76
C ILE A 88 3.20 -0.78 12.24
N GLY A 89 2.12 -1.25 11.61
CA GLY A 89 2.08 -1.56 10.18
C GLY A 89 3.05 -2.66 9.78
N ARG A 90 3.10 -3.78 10.51
CA ARG A 90 4.03 -4.91 10.25
C ARG A 90 3.37 -6.26 10.46
#